data_AF-A0A8S0FNU6-F1
#
_entry.id   AF-A0A8S0FNU6-F1
#
_cell.length_a   1.000
_cell.length_b   1.000
_cell.length_c   1.000
_cell.angle_alpha   90.00
_cell.angle_beta   90.00
_cell.angle_gamma   90.00
#
_symmetry.space_group_name_H-M   'P 1'
#
loop_
_entity.id
_entity.type
_entity.pdbx_description
1 polymer ?
#
loop_
_entity_poly.entity_id
_entity_poly.type
_entity_poly.pdbx_seq_one_letter_code
_entity_poly.pdbx_strand_id
1 'polypeptide(L)' 'MDQKRLTHLRQLEAESIHIIREVAAEFSNPVMLYSIGKDSSVMLHLARKAFYPGTLFAFPVAACRYRLEIPRDV' A
#
# COMPACT_ATOMS: atom_id res chain seq x y z
N MET A 1 -27.50 -1.17 -1.52
CA MET A 1 -26.07 -1.53 -1.59
C MET A 1 -25.99 -3.04 -1.52
N ASP A 2 -25.43 -3.69 -2.54
CA ASP A 2 -25.42 -5.15 -2.66
C ASP A 2 -24.58 -5.80 -1.55
N GLN A 3 -25.20 -6.65 -0.74
CA GLN A 3 -24.60 -7.24 0.46
C GLN A 3 -23.42 -8.16 0.11
N LYS A 4 -23.45 -8.78 -1.08
CA LYS A 4 -22.32 -9.56 -1.64
C LYS A 4 -21.09 -8.70 -1.94
N ARG A 5 -21.27 -7.46 -2.37
CA ARG A 5 -20.16 -6.54 -2.65
C ARG A 5 -19.41 -6.16 -1.38
N LEU A 6 -20.14 -5.95 -0.28
CA LEU A 6 -19.55 -5.65 1.02
C LEU A 6 -18.77 -6.85 1.58
N THR A 7 -19.24 -8.08 1.36
CA THR A 7 -18.50 -9.28 1.76
C THR A 7 -17.24 -9.48 0.92
N HIS A 8 -17.30 -9.22 -0.39
CA HIS A 8 -16.14 -9.33 -1.28
C HIS A 8 -15.05 -8.30 -0.95
N LEU A 9 -15.40 -7.03 -0.74
CA LEU A 9 -14.43 -5.99 -0.37
C LEU A 9 -13.75 -6.28 0.96
N ARG A 10 -14.46 -6.88 1.92
CA ARG A 10 -13.87 -7.32 3.20
C ARG A 10 -12.89 -8.46 3.02
N GLN A 11 -13.15 -9.39 2.09
CA GLN A 11 -12.20 -10.45 1.75
C GLN A 11 -10.93 -9.86 1.16
N LEU A 12 -11.05 -8.98 0.16
CA LEU A 12 -9.90 -8.29 -0.45
C LEU A 12 -9.10 -7.46 0.57
N GLU A 13 -9.78 -6.79 1.49
CA GLU A 13 -9.12 -6.05 2.57
C GLU A 13 -8.32 -6.97 3.49
N ALA A 14 -8.89 -8.11 3.91
CA ALA A 14 -8.19 -9.07 4.77
C ALA A 14 -6.98 -9.70 4.06
N GLU A 15 -7.14 -10.07 2.78
CA GLU A 15 -6.07 -10.63 1.95
C GLU A 15 -4.93 -9.63 1.75
N SER A 16 -5.27 -8.37 1.44
CA SER A 16 -4.26 -7.32 1.27
C SER A 16 -3.48 -7.03 2.56
N ILE A 17 -4.17 -7.00 3.70
CA ILE A 17 -3.51 -6.83 5.02
C ILE A 17 -2.58 -8.00 5.31
N HIS A 18 -2.98 -9.22 4.96
CA HIS A 18 -2.16 -10.41 5.15
C HIS A 18 -0.85 -10.32 4.37
N ILE A 19 -0.93 -10.00 3.07
CA ILE A 19 0.24 -9.83 2.20
C ILE A 19 1.19 -8.74 2.74
N ILE A 20 0.65 -7.60 3.18
CA ILE A 20 1.47 -6.52 3.74
C ILE A 20 2.24 -6.97 4.99
N ARG A 21 1.63 -7.81 5.84
CA ARG A 21 2.29 -8.34 7.04
C ARG A 21 3.33 -9.41 6.72
N GLU A 22 3.06 -10.24 5.72
CA GLU A 22 3.99 -11.25 5.23
C GLU A 22 5.26 -10.59 4.69
N VAL A 23 5.11 -9.57 3.83
CA VAL A 23 6.26 -8.79 3.31
C VAL A 23 7.03 -8.11 4.44
N ALA A 24 6.36 -7.58 5.46
CA ALA A 24 7.04 -7.01 6.62
C ALA A 24 7.81 -8.04 7.45
N ALA A 25 7.39 -9.31 7.45
CA ALA A 25 8.04 -10.38 8.19
C ALA A 25 9.20 -11.01 7.41
N GLU A 26 9.07 -11.11 6.09
CA GLU A 26 10.06 -11.78 5.23
C GLU A 26 11.21 -10.88 4.77
N PHE A 27 10.95 -9.58 4.60
CA PHE A 27 11.94 -8.65 4.05
C PHE A 27 12.52 -7.74 5.14
N SER A 28 13.84 -7.51 5.10
CA SER A 28 14.53 -6.70 6.12
C SER A 28 14.39 -5.18 5.92
N ASN A 29 14.18 -4.71 4.69
CA ASN A 29 13.98 -3.29 4.38
C ASN A 29 12.94 -3.06 3.28
N PRO A 30 11.67 -3.42 3.53
CA PRO A 30 10.61 -3.21 2.58
C PRO A 30 10.24 -1.72 2.46
N VAL A 31 9.88 -1.28 1.26
CA VAL A 31 9.55 0.12 0.94
C VAL A 31 8.15 0.19 0.34
N MET A 32 7.35 1.17 0.74
CA MET A 32 6.07 1.45 0.10
C MET A 32 6.22 2.56 -0.94
N LEU A 33 5.90 2.27 -2.20
CA LEU A 33 5.86 3.26 -3.28
C LEU A 33 4.56 4.06 -3.22
N TYR A 34 4.66 5.37 -3.05
CA TYR A 34 3.50 6.27 -2.97
C TYR A 34 3.49 7.28 -4.11
N SER A 35 2.44 7.27 -4.94
CA SER A 35 2.34 8.07 -6.16
C SER A 35 1.27 9.18 -6.11
N ILE A 36 0.76 9.52 -4.92
CA ILE A 36 -0.33 10.51 -4.71
C ILE A 36 -1.62 10.11 -5.48
N GLY A 37 -1.70 8.86 -5.96
CA GLY A 37 -2.87 8.32 -6.66
C GLY A 37 -3.89 7.68 -5.72
N LYS A 38 -5.10 7.40 -6.24
CA LYS A 38 -6.18 6.71 -5.51
C LYS A 38 -5.73 5.34 -4.97
N ASP A 39 -5.01 4.56 -5.77
CA ASP A 39 -4.61 3.20 -5.41
C ASP A 39 -3.53 3.22 -4.32
N SER A 40 -2.56 4.13 -4.45
CA SER A 40 -1.53 4.32 -3.42
C SER A 40 -2.11 4.85 -2.10
N SER A 41 -3.23 5.58 -2.14
CA SER A 41 -3.94 6.05 -0.95
C SER A 41 -4.71 4.92 -0.25
N VAL A 42 -5.33 4.02 -1.02
CA VAL A 42 -5.96 2.80 -0.49
C VAL A 42 -4.90 1.87 0.11
N MET A 43 -3.77 1.69 -0.57
CA MET A 43 -2.65 0.88 -0.07
C MET A 43 -2.09 1.42 1.26
N LEU A 44 -1.92 2.75 1.37
CA LEU A 44 -1.51 3.39 2.63
C LEU A 44 -2.55 3.16 3.74
N HIS A 45 -3.85 3.23 3.41
CA HIS A 45 -4.91 2.93 4.37
C HIS A 45 -4.88 1.48 4.84
N LEU A 46 -4.66 0.52 3.94
CA LEU A 46 -4.51 -0.90 4.27
C LEU A 46 -3.29 -1.15 5.14
N ALA A 47 -2.15 -0.50 4.84
CA ALA A 47 -0.98 -0.58 5.70
C ALA A 47 -1.26 -0.02 7.11
N ARG A 48 -2.00 1.09 7.24
CA ARG A 48 -2.43 1.60 8.56
C ARG A 48 -3.22 0.54 9.33
N LYS A 49 -4.14 -0.16 8.67
CA LYS A 49 -4.92 -1.23 9.31
C LYS A 49 -4.07 -2.45 9.65
N ALA A 50 -3.09 -2.78 8.83
CA ALA A 50 -2.21 -3.92 9.03
C ALA A 50 -1.34 -3.78 10.29
N PHE A 51 -0.88 -2.57 10.65
CA PHE A 51 -0.01 -2.36 11.82
C PHE A 51 -0.71 -1.73 13.02
N TYR A 52 -2.02 -1.47 12.98
CA TYR A 52 -2.75 -0.96 14.15
C TYR A 52 -2.69 -1.96 15.33
N PRO A 53 -2.44 -1.52 16.59
CA PRO A 53 -2.32 -0.14 17.10
C PRO A 53 -0.92 0.49 17.01
N GLY A 54 0.05 -0.23 16.45
CA GLY A 54 1.42 0.25 16.23
C GLY A 54 1.53 1.37 15.18
N THR A 55 2.65 2.08 15.23
CA THR A 55 2.97 3.17 14.29
C THR A 55 3.40 2.60 12.94
N LEU A 56 3.10 3.30 11.85
CA LEU A 56 3.43 2.93 10.46
C LEU A 56 4.92 3.00 10.11
N PHE A 57 5.80 2.82 11.10
CA PHE A 57 7.25 2.90 10.95
C PHE A 57 7.86 1.61 10.36
N ALA A 58 7.05 0.59 10.09
CA ALA A 58 7.49 -0.67 9.48
C ALA A 58 7.96 -0.50 8.03
N PHE A 59 7.54 0.57 7.33
CA PHE A 59 7.96 0.85 5.96
C PHE A 59 8.35 2.32 5.77
N PRO A 60 9.58 2.64 5.36
CA PRO A 60 9.85 3.93 4.73
C PRO A 60 8.95 4.09 3.50
N VAL A 61 8.22 5.20 3.44
CA VAL A 61 7.39 5.56 2.27
C VAL A 61 8.27 6.30 1.28
N ALA A 62 8.56 5.67 0.15
CA ALA A 62 9.23 6.33 -0.96
C ALA A 62 8.17 7.00 -1.85
N ALA A 63 8.19 8.33 -1.88
CA ALA A 63 7.38 9.07 -2.83
C ALA A 63 7.90 8.77 -4.25
N CYS A 64 7.10 8.04 -5.03
CA CYS A 64 7.32 7.89 -6.45
C CYS A 64 6.94 9.21 -7.12
N ARG A 65 7.85 10.18 -7.09
CA ARG A 65 7.76 11.36 -7.95
C ARG A 65 7.91 10.85 -9.38
N TYR A 66 6.83 10.85 -10.15
CA TYR A 66 6.93 10.86 -11.60
C TYR A 66 7.59 12.18 -12.04
N ARG A 67 8.90 12.32 -11.83
CA ARG A 67 9.69 13.13 -12.73
C ARG A 67 10.00 12.23 -13.90
N LEU A 68 9.06 12.18 -14.84
CA LEU A 68 9.36 11.78 -16.20
C LEU A 68 10.32 12.88 -16.71
N GLU A 69 11.62 12.73 -16.47
CA GLU A 69 12.59 13.37 -17.35
C GLU A 69 12.42 12.63 -18.68
N ILE A 70 11.44 13.06 -19.48
CA ILE A 70 11.49 12.85 -20.93
C ILE A 70 12.84 13.47 -21.32
N PRO A 71 13.83 12.69 -21.76
CA PRO A 71 15.05 13.26 -22.31
C PRO A 71 14.60 14.19 -23.43
N ARG A 72 14.94 15.49 -23.37
CA ARG A 72 14.74 16.40 -24.51
C ARG A 72 15.83 16.24 -25.56
N ASP A 73 16.37 15.02 -25.68
CA ASP A 73 17.56 14.73 -26.46
C ASP A 73 17.38 13.40 -27.23
N VAL A 74 16.40 13.33 -28.13
CA VAL A 74 16.48 12.65 -29.45
C VAL A 74 15.61 13.41 -30.44
#